data_AF-A0A4Q3V9U3-F1
#
_entry.id   AF-A0A4Q3V9U3-F1
#
_cell.length_a   1.000
_cell.length_b   1.000
_cell.length_c   1.000
_cell.angle_alpha   90.00
_cell.angle_beta   90.00
_cell.angle_gamma   90.00
#
_symmetry.space_group_name_H-M   'P 1'
#
loop_
_entity.id
_entity.type
_entity.pdbx_description
1 polymer ?
#
loop_
_entity_poly.entity_id
_entity_poly.type
_entity_poly.pdbx_seq_one_letter_code
_entity_poly.pdbx_strand_id
1 'polypeptide(L)'
;MRQKQRFFSGQTLPPIECFICDSSHGLLCGDGSGGPKYFCRERTALCSSLPIKSWFPMIKSRLSARGRRGFTLVELLVVVLILAILMAVALPLYVSSVNDASKKTCRANMQSIANAAQAWKVKTRAADFSALAGDITLLNDDLGTTPKTPNNGDYSIAVTGTIIPEAGGTGIAIPTGSFGVKSGATDPGECNGFIPGVMTR
;
A
#
# COMPACT_ATOMS: atom_id res chain seq x y z
N MET A 1 42.29 28.31 16.65
CA MET A 1 43.38 27.33 16.81
C MET A 1 43.49 26.48 15.54
N ARG A 2 44.68 26.51 14.93
CA ARG A 2 45.36 25.57 14.00
C ARG A 2 44.51 24.72 13.01
N GLN A 3 44.59 25.03 11.70
CA GLN A 3 45.40 24.37 10.63
C GLN A 3 44.77 23.08 10.06
N LYS A 4 44.38 23.05 8.77
CA LYS A 4 45.19 22.71 7.56
C LYS A 4 45.79 21.29 7.74
N GLN A 5 45.42 20.29 6.91
CA GLN A 5 46.12 20.01 5.64
C GLN A 5 45.26 19.33 4.57
N ARG A 6 45.61 19.64 3.31
CA ARG A 6 45.21 18.98 2.06
C ARG A 6 46.08 17.73 1.79
N PHE A 7 45.68 16.98 0.75
CA PHE A 7 46.39 15.96 -0.04
C PHE A 7 46.25 14.48 0.38
N PHE A 8 45.46 13.71 -0.39
CA PHE A 8 46.05 12.86 -1.43
C PHE A 8 45.10 12.70 -2.62
N SER A 9 45.72 12.73 -3.80
CA SER A 9 45.16 12.60 -5.14
C SER A 9 44.70 11.17 -5.44
N GLY A 10 43.61 11.05 -6.21
CA GLY A 10 43.48 10.05 -7.27
C GLY A 10 42.99 8.66 -6.86
N GLN A 11 41.68 8.43 -6.99
CA GLN A 11 41.13 7.27 -7.68
C GLN A 11 39.65 7.50 -8.01
N THR A 12 39.33 7.42 -9.29
CA THR A 12 37.99 7.44 -9.86
C THR A 12 37.25 6.15 -9.52
N LEU A 13 36.20 6.21 -8.68
CA LEU A 13 35.18 5.17 -8.55
C LEU A 13 33.81 5.83 -8.31
N PRO A 14 32.74 5.39 -9.01
CA PRO A 14 31.41 6.04 -9.07
C PRO A 14 30.62 5.93 -7.74
N PRO A 15 29.55 6.74 -7.57
CA PRO A 15 29.11 7.24 -6.29
C PRO A 15 28.32 6.17 -5.52
N ILE A 16 28.89 5.69 -4.42
CA ILE A 16 28.10 5.12 -3.33
C ILE A 16 27.86 6.30 -2.38
N GLU A 17 26.77 7.02 -2.61
CA GLU A 17 26.30 8.01 -1.65
C GLU A 17 25.94 7.29 -0.35
N CYS A 18 26.82 7.37 0.64
CA CYS A 18 26.50 7.03 2.01
C CYS A 18 25.59 8.12 2.58
N PHE A 19 24.28 7.90 2.54
CA PHE A 19 23.36 8.72 3.32
C PHE A 19 23.55 8.47 4.82
N ILE A 20 23.61 9.56 5.59
CA ILE A 20 23.63 9.57 7.05
C ILE A 20 22.32 8.95 7.56
N CYS A 21 22.40 7.92 8.41
CA CYS A 21 21.23 7.35 9.09
C CYS A 21 20.69 8.33 10.14
N ASP A 22 19.51 8.90 9.90
CA ASP A 22 18.64 9.44 10.94
C ASP A 22 18.05 8.27 11.75
N SER A 23 17.94 8.43 13.07
CA SER A 23 17.70 7.36 14.04
C SER A 23 16.25 6.83 14.08
N SER A 24 15.39 7.22 13.13
CA SER A 24 13.95 7.02 13.23
C SER A 24 13.35 5.96 12.28
N HIS A 25 14.11 5.42 11.33
CA HIS A 25 13.63 4.35 10.43
C HIS A 25 14.69 3.27 10.22
N GLY A 26 14.35 1.99 10.42
CA GLY A 26 15.23 0.86 10.09
C GLY A 26 15.40 0.72 8.59
N LEU A 27 16.62 0.96 8.07
CA LEU A 27 16.97 0.89 6.65
C LEU A 27 17.33 -0.54 6.20
N LEU A 28 16.68 -0.99 5.12
CA LEU A 28 17.17 -2.07 4.26
C LEU A 28 17.92 -1.42 3.08
N CYS A 29 19.18 -1.82 2.84
CA CYS A 29 19.91 -1.45 1.62
C CYS A 29 19.73 -2.52 0.54
N GLY A 30 19.54 -2.09 -0.71
CA GLY A 30 19.58 -2.96 -1.89
C GLY A 30 19.91 -2.16 -3.15
N ASP A 31 20.82 -2.67 -3.99
CA ASP A 31 21.37 -2.00 -5.18
C ASP A 31 20.44 -2.01 -6.42
N GLY A 32 19.12 -2.17 -6.26
CA GLY A 32 18.16 -2.13 -7.37
C GLY A 32 18.29 -3.23 -8.44
N SER A 33 19.26 -4.16 -8.31
CA SER A 33 19.59 -5.20 -9.30
C SER A 33 18.97 -6.58 -9.01
N GLY A 34 17.99 -6.67 -8.11
CA GLY A 34 17.35 -7.94 -7.74
C GLY A 34 18.21 -8.86 -6.85
N GLY A 35 19.31 -8.35 -6.29
CA GLY A 35 20.14 -9.06 -5.32
C GLY A 35 19.55 -9.12 -3.90
N PRO A 36 20.15 -9.92 -2.99
CA PRO A 36 19.68 -10.07 -1.62
C PRO A 36 19.78 -8.76 -0.83
N LYS A 37 18.74 -8.42 -0.05
CA LYS A 37 18.73 -7.23 0.81
C LYS A 37 19.48 -7.51 2.11
N TYR A 38 20.30 -6.55 2.55
CA TYR A 38 21.10 -6.67 3.76
C TYR A 38 20.52 -5.80 4.89
N PHE A 39 20.58 -6.31 6.12
CA PHE A 39 20.11 -5.61 7.33
C PHE A 39 21.31 -5.06 8.11
N CYS A 40 21.35 -3.75 8.35
CA CYS A 40 22.35 -3.16 9.23
C CYS A 40 21.82 -3.13 10.67
N ARG A 41 22.42 -3.94 11.55
CA ARG A 41 22.23 -3.84 12.99
C ARG A 41 23.47 -3.24 13.65
N GLU A 42 23.25 -2.13 14.35
CA GLU A 42 24.11 -1.38 15.28
C GLU A 42 25.65 -1.55 15.19
N ARG A 43 26.27 -0.49 14.66
CA ARG A 43 27.47 0.21 15.18
C ARG A 43 28.76 -0.57 15.47
N THR A 44 28.97 -1.72 14.84
CA THR A 44 30.33 -2.30 14.75
C THR A 44 30.61 -2.77 13.33
N ALA A 45 31.67 -2.21 12.74
CA ALA A 45 32.18 -2.55 11.42
C ALA A 45 32.84 -3.93 11.42
N LEU A 46 32.02 -4.98 11.60
CA LEU A 46 32.40 -6.36 11.34
C LEU A 46 31.36 -6.92 10.37
N CYS A 47 31.63 -6.72 9.08
CA CYS A 47 30.99 -7.48 8.01
C CYS A 47 31.54 -8.91 8.09
N SER A 48 31.06 -9.70 9.04
CA SER A 48 31.28 -11.14 9.01
C SER A 48 30.31 -11.71 7.98
N SER A 49 30.86 -12.10 6.84
CA SER A 49 30.23 -12.99 5.87
C SER A 49 30.07 -14.37 6.52
N LEU A 50 29.20 -14.48 7.51
CA LEU A 50 28.78 -15.77 8.03
C LEU A 50 27.57 -16.19 7.20
N PRO A 51 27.69 -17.27 6.40
CA PRO A 51 26.54 -17.80 5.70
C PRO A 51 25.50 -18.19 6.77
N ILE A 52 24.27 -17.69 6.60
CA ILE A 52 23.09 -18.15 7.31
C ILE A 52 22.81 -19.58 6.83
N LYS A 53 23.68 -20.52 7.21
CA LYS A 53 23.48 -21.95 7.03
C LYS A 53 23.17 -22.52 8.40
N SER A 54 21.92 -22.97 8.52
CA SER A 54 21.35 -23.74 9.63
C SER A 54 21.23 -23.02 10.99
N TRP A 55 20.30 -22.06 11.08
CA TRP A 55 19.68 -21.70 12.37
C TRP A 55 18.24 -22.21 12.49
N PHE A 56 17.96 -23.39 11.93
CA PHE A 56 16.94 -24.24 12.52
C PHE A 56 17.66 -25.06 13.61
N PRO A 57 17.49 -24.74 14.90
CA PRO A 57 17.89 -25.68 15.92
C PRO A 57 17.17 -27.00 15.62
N MET A 58 17.97 -28.04 15.44
CA MET A 58 17.54 -29.42 15.40
C MET A 58 16.69 -29.65 16.65
N ILE A 59 15.37 -29.60 16.49
CA ILE A 59 14.39 -30.02 17.49
C ILE A 59 14.68 -31.51 17.65
N LYS A 60 15.59 -31.81 18.57
CA LYS A 60 15.91 -33.16 18.99
C LYS A 60 14.68 -33.60 19.77
N SER A 61 13.70 -34.10 19.04
CA SER A 61 12.50 -34.71 19.58
C SER A 61 12.96 -35.90 20.41
N ARG A 62 13.18 -35.67 21.71
CA ARG A 62 13.13 -36.75 22.69
C ARG A 62 11.69 -37.24 22.67
N LEU A 63 11.42 -38.21 21.80
CA LEU A 63 10.26 -39.08 21.89
C LEU A 63 10.42 -39.87 23.20
N SER A 64 10.04 -39.19 24.29
CA SER A 64 9.64 -39.84 25.52
C SER A 64 8.46 -40.72 25.16
N ALA A 65 8.68 -42.03 25.15
CA ALA A 65 7.65 -43.05 25.01
C ALA A 65 6.75 -43.05 26.25
N ARG A 66 5.94 -41.99 26.41
CA ARG A 66 4.93 -41.89 27.46
C ARG A 66 3.60 -41.55 26.83
N GLY A 67 2.80 -42.60 26.63
CA GLY A 67 1.36 -42.58 26.42
C GLY A 67 0.86 -41.56 25.41
N ARG A 68 0.93 -41.88 24.12
CA ARG A 68 0.16 -41.18 23.09
C ARG A 68 -1.32 -41.46 23.37
N ARG A 69 -1.98 -40.57 24.13
CA ARG A 69 -3.44 -40.52 24.23
C ARG A 69 -3.94 -40.07 22.86
N GLY A 70 -4.58 -40.97 22.13
CA GLY A 70 -5.20 -40.67 20.85
C GLY A 70 -6.38 -39.72 21.08
N PHE A 71 -6.47 -38.66 20.27
CA PHE A 71 -7.66 -37.83 20.16
C PHE A 71 -8.84 -38.76 19.85
N THR A 72 -9.88 -38.75 20.69
CA THR A 72 -11.06 -39.56 20.39
C THR A 72 -11.77 -38.94 19.17
N LEU A 73 -12.33 -39.76 18.28
CA LEU A 73 -13.12 -39.26 17.14
C LEU A 73 -14.26 -38.34 17.59
N VAL A 74 -14.83 -38.61 18.76
CA VAL A 74 -15.91 -37.82 19.37
C VAL A 74 -15.43 -36.42 19.76
N GLU A 75 -14.19 -36.29 20.26
CA GLU A 75 -13.62 -35.02 20.68
C GLU A 75 -13.35 -34.08 19.50
N LEU A 76 -12.99 -34.63 18.34
CA LEU A 76 -12.87 -33.82 17.12
C LEU A 76 -14.25 -33.48 16.53
N LEU A 77 -15.23 -34.39 16.63
CA LEU A 77 -16.59 -34.18 16.12
C LEU A 77 -17.29 -32.99 16.81
N VAL A 78 -17.24 -32.92 18.15
CA VAL A 78 -17.91 -31.83 18.88
C VAL A 78 -17.27 -30.47 18.60
N VAL A 79 -15.96 -30.42 18.35
CA VAL A 79 -15.26 -29.16 18.07
C VAL A 79 -15.64 -28.60 16.71
N VAL A 80 -15.68 -29.43 15.66
CA VAL A 80 -16.09 -28.95 14.33
C VAL A 80 -17.57 -28.56 14.30
N LEU A 81 -18.40 -29.21 15.13
CA LEU A 81 -19.80 -28.83 15.31
C LEU A 81 -19.94 -27.43 15.91
N ILE A 82 -19.18 -27.11 16.96
CA ILE A 82 -19.21 -25.76 17.57
C ILE A 82 -18.62 -24.72 16.60
N LEU A 83 -17.52 -25.05 15.90
CA LEU A 83 -16.93 -24.14 14.89
C LEU A 83 -17.89 -23.82 13.75
N ALA A 84 -18.71 -24.79 13.31
CA ALA A 84 -19.73 -24.57 12.29
C ALA A 84 -20.77 -23.53 12.73
N ILE A 85 -21.23 -23.61 13.99
CA ILE A 85 -22.20 -22.66 14.56
C ILE A 85 -21.59 -21.25 14.63
N LEU A 86 -20.34 -21.13 15.09
CA LEU A 86 -19.66 -19.84 15.18
C LEU A 86 -19.44 -19.21 13.79
N MET A 87 -19.02 -20.01 12.80
CA MET A 87 -18.79 -19.54 11.44
C MET A 87 -20.07 -19.05 10.75
N ALA A 88 -21.21 -19.69 11.01
CA ALA A 88 -22.50 -19.29 10.43
C ALA A 88 -22.87 -17.83 10.75
N VAL A 89 -22.52 -17.33 11.94
CA VAL A 89 -22.78 -15.94 12.35
C VAL A 89 -21.61 -15.01 12.05
N ALA A 90 -20.38 -15.50 12.16
CA ALA A 90 -19.19 -14.67 11.98
C ALA A 90 -18.96 -14.23 10.52
N LEU A 91 -19.23 -15.10 9.54
CA LEU A 91 -18.98 -14.83 8.12
C LEU A 91 -19.76 -13.63 7.55
N PRO A 92 -21.09 -13.50 7.71
CA PRO A 92 -21.81 -12.38 7.12
C PRO A 92 -21.37 -11.03 7.69
N LEU A 93 -21.10 -10.98 9.00
CA LEU A 93 -20.60 -9.78 9.68
C LEU A 93 -19.20 -9.38 9.23
N TYR A 94 -18.34 -10.38 8.97
CA TYR A 94 -16.99 -10.14 8.47
C TYR A 94 -17.01 -9.54 7.06
N VAL A 95 -17.81 -10.10 6.14
CA VAL A 95 -17.90 -9.62 4.76
C VAL A 95 -18.43 -8.18 4.69
N SER A 96 -19.45 -7.82 5.49
CA SER A 96 -19.93 -6.43 5.53
C SER A 96 -18.88 -5.46 6.06
N SER A 97 -18.12 -5.85 7.09
CA SER A 97 -17.07 -5.00 7.68
C SER A 97 -15.93 -4.72 6.69
N VAL A 98 -15.50 -5.75 5.95
CA VAL A 98 -14.47 -5.60 4.91
C VAL A 98 -14.96 -4.69 3.79
N ASN A 99 -16.21 -4.87 3.34
CA ASN A 99 -16.80 -4.02 2.29
C ASN A 99 -16.87 -2.55 2.71
N ASP A 100 -17.22 -2.27 3.97
CA ASP A 100 -17.27 -0.90 4.49
C ASP A 100 -15.88 -0.29 4.67
N ALA A 101 -14.89 -1.09 5.08
CA ALA A 101 -13.49 -0.66 5.12
C ALA A 101 -12.98 -0.31 3.71
N SER A 102 -13.26 -1.15 2.70
CA SER A 102 -12.91 -0.90 1.31
C SER A 102 -13.50 0.40 0.78
N LYS A 103 -14.79 0.66 1.04
CA LYS A 103 -15.45 1.93 0.65
C LYS A 103 -14.79 3.15 1.31
N LYS A 104 -14.43 3.06 2.59
CA LYS A 104 -13.75 4.15 3.33
C LYS A 104 -12.35 4.44 2.78
N THR A 105 -11.54 3.40 2.61
CA THR A 105 -10.20 3.50 2.01
C THR A 105 -10.26 4.15 0.64
N CYS A 106 -11.24 3.76 -0.16
CA CYS A 106 -11.37 4.31 -1.49
C CYS A 106 -11.81 5.78 -1.51
N ARG A 107 -12.75 6.18 -0.64
CA ARG A 107 -13.09 7.60 -0.46
C ARG A 107 -11.87 8.42 -0.05
N ALA A 108 -11.04 7.90 0.86
CA ALA A 108 -9.79 8.55 1.25
C ALA A 108 -8.81 8.68 0.07
N ASN A 109 -8.64 7.62 -0.73
CA ASN A 109 -7.79 7.66 -1.93
C ASN A 109 -8.28 8.67 -2.97
N MET A 110 -9.59 8.73 -3.23
CA MET A 110 -10.18 9.71 -4.16
C MET A 110 -10.01 11.15 -3.65
N GLN A 111 -10.10 11.39 -2.34
CA GLN A 111 -9.81 12.70 -1.75
C GLN A 111 -8.33 13.09 -1.93
N SER A 112 -7.40 12.16 -1.71
CA SER A 112 -5.98 12.38 -1.96
C SER A 112 -5.70 12.71 -3.43
N ILE A 113 -6.32 11.99 -4.37
CA ILE A 113 -6.24 12.29 -5.81
C ILE A 113 -6.82 13.67 -6.11
N ALA A 114 -7.96 14.03 -5.51
CA ALA A 114 -8.57 15.34 -5.75
C ALA A 114 -7.67 16.48 -5.27
N ASN A 115 -7.02 16.33 -4.11
CA ASN A 115 -6.05 17.29 -3.60
C ASN A 115 -4.84 17.41 -4.54
N ALA A 116 -4.32 16.28 -5.04
CA ALA A 116 -3.23 16.26 -6.01
C ALA A 116 -3.63 16.92 -7.35
N ALA A 117 -4.84 16.69 -7.84
CA ALA A 117 -5.36 17.34 -9.06
C ALA A 117 -5.44 18.87 -8.90
N GLN A 118 -5.89 19.34 -7.73
CA GLN A 118 -5.92 20.76 -7.41
C GLN A 118 -4.51 21.37 -7.31
N ALA A 119 -3.57 20.68 -6.66
CA ALA A 119 -2.17 21.09 -6.57
C ALA A 119 -1.53 21.18 -7.96
N TRP A 120 -1.76 20.17 -8.82
CA TRP A 120 -1.31 20.16 -10.20
C TRP A 120 -1.82 21.37 -11.00
N LYS A 121 -3.11 21.73 -10.83
CA LYS A 121 -3.69 22.89 -11.52
C LYS A 121 -2.98 24.20 -11.14
N VAL A 122 -2.64 24.35 -9.86
CA VAL A 122 -1.90 25.52 -9.36
C VAL A 122 -0.45 25.53 -9.86
N LYS A 123 0.24 24.38 -9.83
CA LYS A 123 1.63 24.22 -10.30
C LYS A 123 1.77 24.53 -11.79
N THR A 124 0.87 23.99 -12.60
CA THR A 124 0.91 24.11 -14.07
C THR A 124 0.22 25.38 -14.58
N ARG A 125 -0.47 26.12 -13.71
CA ARG A 125 -1.33 27.27 -14.08
C ARG A 125 -2.34 26.91 -15.18
N ALA A 126 -2.86 25.68 -15.13
CA ALA A 126 -3.80 25.19 -16.12
C ALA A 126 -5.17 25.88 -15.95
N ALA A 127 -5.80 26.24 -17.06
CA ALA A 127 -7.16 26.81 -17.04
C ALA A 127 -8.18 25.78 -16.53
N ASP A 128 -8.05 24.53 -16.98
CA ASP A 128 -8.98 23.44 -16.74
C ASP A 128 -8.27 22.11 -16.45
N PHE A 129 -9.04 21.12 -15.99
CA PHE A 129 -8.57 19.77 -15.70
C PHE A 129 -8.54 18.84 -16.93
N SER A 130 -8.78 19.36 -18.13
CA SER A 130 -8.88 18.55 -19.36
C SER A 130 -7.63 17.71 -19.67
N ALA A 131 -6.45 18.17 -19.24
CA ALA A 131 -5.21 17.42 -19.44
C ALA A 131 -5.14 16.13 -18.61
N LEU A 132 -5.94 16.04 -17.53
CA LEU A 132 -6.02 14.88 -16.64
C LEU A 132 -7.14 13.92 -17.05
N ALA A 133 -7.86 14.21 -18.14
CA ALA A 133 -8.98 13.38 -18.57
C ALA A 133 -8.50 11.94 -18.86
N GLY A 134 -9.01 10.99 -18.10
CA GLY A 134 -8.72 9.56 -18.25
C GLY A 134 -7.40 9.10 -17.63
N ASP A 135 -6.49 10.01 -17.23
CA ASP A 135 -5.15 9.66 -16.80
C ASP A 135 -4.73 10.37 -15.50
N ILE A 136 -4.19 9.60 -14.57
CA ILE A 136 -3.69 10.05 -13.26
C ILE A 136 -2.15 10.10 -13.23
N THR A 137 -1.46 9.62 -14.26
CA THR A 137 0.01 9.59 -14.28
C THR A 137 0.65 10.97 -14.15
N LEU A 138 -0.04 12.01 -14.63
CA LEU A 138 0.39 13.41 -14.51
C LEU A 138 0.41 13.93 -13.07
N LEU A 139 -0.24 13.21 -12.13
CA LEU A 139 -0.28 13.54 -10.71
C LEU A 139 0.74 12.74 -9.89
N ASN A 140 1.56 11.88 -10.53
CA ASN A 140 2.51 11.03 -9.82
C ASN A 140 3.54 11.82 -9.00
N ASP A 141 3.91 13.01 -9.46
CA ASP A 141 4.79 13.92 -8.72
C ASP A 141 4.19 14.31 -7.35
N ASP A 142 2.87 14.46 -7.28
CA ASP A 142 2.14 14.92 -6.08
C ASP A 142 1.64 13.75 -5.22
N LEU A 143 1.44 12.57 -5.82
CA LEU A 143 0.95 11.34 -5.14
C LEU A 143 2.07 10.40 -4.69
N GLY A 144 3.27 10.49 -5.26
CA GLY A 144 4.42 9.61 -5.00
C GLY A 144 4.28 8.19 -5.57
N THR A 145 3.10 7.58 -5.45
CA THR A 145 2.72 6.31 -6.11
C THR A 145 1.25 6.36 -6.49
N THR A 146 0.86 5.76 -7.62
CA THR A 146 -0.56 5.71 -8.00
C THR A 146 -1.34 4.87 -7.00
N PRO A 147 -2.29 5.44 -6.25
CA PRO A 147 -3.12 4.66 -5.35
C PRO A 147 -3.97 3.69 -6.17
N LYS A 148 -4.12 2.47 -5.68
CA LYS A 148 -4.98 1.45 -6.27
C LYS A 148 -6.29 1.34 -5.50
N THR A 149 -7.32 0.82 -6.15
CA THR A 149 -8.56 0.46 -5.43
C THR A 149 -8.30 -0.75 -4.53
N PRO A 150 -9.16 -1.00 -3.52
CA PRO A 150 -9.08 -2.21 -2.70
C PRO A 150 -9.12 -3.52 -3.50
N ASN A 151 -9.60 -3.47 -4.74
CA ASN A 151 -9.69 -4.61 -5.66
C ASN A 151 -8.63 -4.53 -6.78
N ASN A 152 -7.52 -3.80 -6.54
CA ASN A 152 -6.41 -3.64 -7.49
C ASN A 152 -6.77 -2.94 -8.82
N GLY A 153 -7.93 -2.30 -8.90
CA GLY A 153 -8.31 -1.44 -10.02
C GLY A 153 -7.64 -0.07 -10.00
N ASP A 154 -7.73 0.61 -11.13
CA ASP A 154 -7.20 1.96 -11.32
C ASP A 154 -8.26 3.03 -11.09
N TYR A 155 -7.80 4.20 -10.63
CA TYR A 155 -8.60 5.42 -10.67
C TYR A 155 -8.39 6.12 -12.00
N SER A 156 -9.41 6.83 -12.47
CA SER A 156 -9.31 7.74 -13.61
C SER A 156 -10.06 9.03 -13.31
N ILE A 157 -9.59 10.13 -13.89
CA ILE A 157 -10.23 11.43 -13.74
C ILE A 157 -11.19 11.64 -14.90
N ALA A 158 -12.44 11.98 -14.57
CA ALA A 158 -13.46 12.40 -15.51
C ALA A 158 -13.56 13.93 -15.48
N VAL A 159 -13.83 14.54 -16.62
CA VAL A 159 -13.93 16.00 -16.79
C VAL A 159 -15.29 16.40 -17.37
N THR A 160 -15.51 17.70 -17.51
CA THR A 160 -16.78 18.33 -17.92
C THR A 160 -17.59 17.53 -18.93
N GLY A 161 -18.87 17.35 -18.62
CA GLY A 161 -19.83 16.63 -19.48
C GLY A 161 -19.82 15.11 -19.33
N THR A 162 -18.85 14.54 -18.60
CA THR A 162 -18.87 13.12 -18.25
C THR A 162 -19.83 12.88 -17.09
N ILE A 163 -20.65 11.85 -17.19
CA ILE A 163 -21.53 11.40 -16.12
C ILE A 163 -20.75 10.38 -15.29
N ILE A 164 -20.60 10.65 -14.00
CA ILE A 164 -19.98 9.70 -13.08
C ILE A 164 -21.09 9.06 -12.25
N PRO A 165 -21.22 7.73 -12.24
CA PRO A 165 -22.20 7.06 -11.38
C PRO A 165 -21.80 7.32 -9.94
N GLU A 166 -22.69 7.95 -9.17
CA GLU A 166 -22.50 8.19 -7.73
C GLU A 166 -23.17 7.07 -6.91
N ALA A 167 -22.84 6.97 -5.62
CA ALA A 167 -23.44 5.97 -4.74
C ALA A 167 -24.94 6.22 -4.63
N GLY A 168 -25.76 5.34 -5.23
CA GLY A 168 -27.22 5.51 -5.25
C GLY A 168 -27.85 5.76 -6.63
N GLY A 169 -27.09 5.65 -7.73
CA GLY A 169 -27.67 5.27 -9.03
C GLY A 169 -28.23 6.39 -9.90
N THR A 170 -28.07 7.67 -9.54
CA THR A 170 -28.20 8.77 -10.51
C THR A 170 -26.84 9.43 -10.65
N GLY A 171 -26.20 9.24 -11.81
CA GLY A 171 -24.90 9.84 -12.05
C GLY A 171 -25.01 11.36 -12.20
N ILE A 172 -24.06 12.09 -11.64
CA ILE A 172 -24.00 13.55 -11.73
C ILE A 172 -23.12 13.92 -12.94
N ALA A 173 -23.59 14.85 -13.75
CA ALA A 173 -22.79 15.44 -14.83
C ALA A 173 -21.79 16.43 -14.22
N ILE A 174 -20.51 16.26 -14.57
CA ILE A 174 -19.45 17.14 -14.07
C ILE A 174 -19.64 18.56 -14.64
N PRO A 175 -19.77 19.60 -13.79
CA PRO A 175 -19.92 20.97 -14.25
C PRO A 175 -18.65 21.48 -14.95
N THR A 176 -18.80 22.54 -15.73
CA THR A 176 -17.69 23.22 -16.43
C THR A 176 -16.62 23.68 -15.45
N GLY A 177 -15.35 23.41 -15.77
CA GLY A 177 -14.21 23.77 -14.93
C GLY A 177 -14.02 22.91 -13.67
N SER A 178 -14.86 21.88 -13.49
CA SER A 178 -14.71 20.87 -12.45
C SER A 178 -14.18 19.55 -13.03
N PHE A 179 -13.85 18.62 -12.13
CA PHE A 179 -13.45 17.27 -12.44
C PHE A 179 -14.13 16.31 -11.48
N GLY A 180 -14.03 15.02 -11.73
CA GLY A 180 -14.32 14.00 -10.73
C GLY A 180 -13.39 12.81 -10.88
N VAL A 181 -13.27 12.04 -9.82
CA VAL A 181 -12.45 10.83 -9.76
C VAL A 181 -13.39 9.64 -9.79
N LYS A 182 -13.13 8.66 -10.66
CA LYS A 182 -13.86 7.39 -10.73
C LYS A 182 -12.90 6.23 -10.56
N SER A 183 -13.33 5.15 -9.92
CA SER A 183 -12.65 3.85 -10.06
C SER A 183 -13.10 3.16 -11.34
N GLY A 184 -12.22 2.39 -11.99
CA GLY A 184 -12.61 1.44 -13.03
C GLY A 184 -13.67 0.48 -12.49
N ALA A 185 -14.76 0.30 -13.24
CA ALA A 185 -15.99 -0.30 -12.75
C ALA A 185 -16.07 -1.81 -13.06
N THR A 186 -16.16 -2.67 -12.05
CA THR A 186 -16.57 -4.08 -12.17
C THR A 186 -16.96 -4.84 -10.87
N ASP A 187 -16.70 -4.40 -9.63
CA ASP A 187 -16.80 -5.29 -8.44
C ASP A 187 -17.56 -4.77 -7.18
N PRO A 188 -18.11 -5.68 -6.34
CA PRO A 188 -18.66 -5.33 -5.03
C PRO A 188 -17.57 -4.77 -4.10
N GLY A 189 -17.78 -3.55 -3.60
CA GLY A 189 -16.77 -2.79 -2.85
C GLY A 189 -16.22 -1.59 -3.61
N GLU A 190 -16.68 -1.38 -4.85
CA GLU A 190 -16.33 -0.20 -5.63
C GLU A 190 -16.93 1.09 -5.12
N CYS A 191 -16.21 2.13 -5.50
CA CYS A 191 -16.35 3.48 -5.05
C CYS A 191 -16.84 4.20 -6.27
N ASN A 192 -18.13 4.51 -6.21
CA ASN A 192 -18.75 5.41 -7.16
C ASN A 192 -17.93 6.70 -7.34
N GLY A 193 -18.25 7.47 -8.38
CA GLY A 193 -17.61 8.73 -8.67
C GLY A 193 -17.56 9.68 -7.48
N PHE A 194 -16.43 10.37 -7.32
CA PHE A 194 -16.26 11.46 -6.38
C PHE A 194 -16.05 12.76 -7.15
N ILE A 195 -16.90 13.76 -6.91
CA ILE A 195 -16.73 15.10 -7.46
C ILE A 195 -16.42 16.04 -6.28
N PRO A 196 -15.25 16.69 -6.23
CA PRO A 196 -14.93 17.64 -5.17
C PRO A 196 -15.87 18.85 -5.24
N GLY A 197 -16.33 19.30 -4.06
CA GLY A 197 -17.17 20.49 -3.94
C GLY A 197 -18.67 20.25 -4.17
N VAL A 198 -19.10 19.05 -4.55
CA VAL A 198 -20.51 18.63 -4.44
C VAL A 198 -20.65 17.66 -3.28
N MET A 199 -21.69 17.82 -2.47
CA MET A 199 -22.00 16.83 -1.43
C MET A 199 -22.52 15.58 -2.13
N THR A 200 -21.70 14.54 -2.17
CA THR A 200 -22.15 13.23 -2.65
C THR A 200 -23.13 12.64 -1.64
N ARG A 201 -24.23 12.04 -2.13
CA ARG A 201 -25.35 11.60 -1.28
C ARG A 201 -25.10 10.24 -0.61
#